data_AF-A0A258CEX5-F1
#
_entry.id   AF-A0A258CEX5-F1
#
_cell.length_a   1.000
_cell.length_b   1.000
_cell.length_c   1.000
_cell.angle_alpha   90.00
_cell.angle_beta   90.00
_cell.angle_gamma   90.00
#
_symmetry.space_group_name_H-M   'P 1'
#
loop_
_entity.id
_entity.type
_entity.pdbx_description
1 polymer ?
#
loop_
_entity_poly.entity_id
_entity_poly.type
_entity_poly.pdbx_seq_one_letter_code
_entity_poly.pdbx_strand_id
1 'polypeptide(L)'
;MTLDNLIGKLLERIEPDQYAIQRLVEAAQRNIRDAQLEGLSNETRFDTGYKAIMQLANAALQASGFRTLTSKPGHHQTLIQSLVKTIGIETDRMIVLDALRKQRNVTDYSGDLVEDAAVKECLEQAQDLLVLTIAWLKTHSSGS
;
A
#
# COMPACT_ATOMS: atom_id res chain seq x y z
N MET A 1 -5.66 16.39 10.70
CA MET A 1 -6.77 16.03 9.81
C MET A 1 -7.11 14.56 10.04
N THR A 2 -8.39 14.23 10.23
CA THR A 2 -8.88 12.84 10.38
C THR A 2 -9.30 12.27 9.03
N LEU A 3 -9.49 10.94 8.92
CA LEU A 3 -9.98 10.30 7.69
C LEU A 3 -11.40 10.78 7.34
N ASP A 4 -12.24 11.08 8.35
CA ASP A 4 -13.61 11.58 8.16
C ASP A 4 -13.66 12.87 7.34
N ASN A 5 -12.65 13.73 7.46
CA ASN A 5 -12.58 14.99 6.70
C ASN A 5 -12.43 14.78 5.19
N LEU A 6 -12.13 13.55 4.75
CA LEU A 6 -11.94 13.18 3.35
C LEU A 6 -13.17 12.50 2.74
N ILE A 7 -14.21 12.20 3.54
CA ILE A 7 -15.45 11.56 3.05
C ILE A 7 -16.13 12.44 2.01
N GLY A 8 -16.58 11.84 0.91
CA GLY A 8 -17.24 12.52 -0.22
C GLY A 8 -16.30 13.32 -1.11
N LYS A 9 -15.02 13.43 -0.76
CA LYS A 9 -13.98 14.11 -1.55
C LYS A 9 -12.99 13.10 -2.15
N LEU A 10 -12.41 12.27 -1.29
CA LEU A 10 -11.40 11.26 -1.64
C LEU A 10 -11.75 9.88 -1.10
N LEU A 11 -12.54 9.81 -0.02
CA LEU A 11 -12.95 8.56 0.63
C LEU A 11 -14.47 8.40 0.64
N GLU A 12 -14.91 7.17 0.84
CA GLU A 12 -16.27 6.83 1.23
C GLU A 12 -16.25 5.84 2.41
N ARG A 13 -17.32 5.83 3.21
CA ARG A 13 -17.48 4.82 4.28
C ARG A 13 -17.93 3.50 3.69
N ILE A 14 -17.44 2.42 4.29
CA ILE A 14 -17.88 1.06 4.02
C ILE A 14 -18.00 0.29 5.32
N GLU A 15 -18.78 -0.79 5.30
CA GLU A 15 -18.66 -1.85 6.31
C GLU A 15 -17.42 -2.69 6.00
N PRO A 16 -16.49 -2.89 6.95
CA PRO A 16 -15.33 -3.75 6.74
C PRO A 16 -15.72 -5.19 6.42
N ASP A 17 -15.20 -5.73 5.31
CA ASP A 17 -15.34 -7.15 4.95
C ASP A 17 -14.03 -7.89 5.25
N GLN A 18 -14.06 -8.72 6.30
CA GLN A 18 -12.88 -9.48 6.75
C GLN A 18 -12.30 -10.38 5.65
N TYR A 19 -13.14 -10.99 4.80
CA TYR A 19 -12.66 -11.83 3.71
C TYR A 19 -12.00 -11.02 2.60
N ALA A 20 -12.55 -9.85 2.27
CA ALA A 20 -11.95 -8.94 1.30
C ALA A 20 -10.59 -8.40 1.80
N ILE A 21 -10.51 -8.01 3.07
CA ILE A 21 -9.28 -7.55 3.72
C ILE A 21 -8.22 -8.65 3.73
N GLN A 22 -8.59 -9.88 4.12
CA GLN A 22 -7.67 -11.02 4.14
C GLN A 22 -7.13 -11.34 2.74
N ARG A 23 -7.98 -11.31 1.70
CA ARG A 23 -7.54 -11.52 0.31
C ARG A 23 -6.54 -10.47 -0.17
N LEU A 24 -6.65 -9.22 0.29
CA LEU A 24 -5.66 -8.17 -0.02
C LEU A 24 -4.31 -8.47 0.62
N VAL A 25 -4.29 -8.91 1.88
CA VAL A 25 -3.05 -9.29 2.59
C VAL A 25 -2.38 -10.49 1.89
N GLU A 26 -3.14 -11.51 1.53
CA GLU A 26 -2.61 -12.68 0.81
C GLU A 26 -2.09 -12.31 -0.59
N ALA A 27 -2.74 -11.38 -1.27
CA ALA A 27 -2.27 -10.87 -2.54
C ALA A 27 -0.94 -10.12 -2.38
N ALA A 28 -0.79 -9.33 -1.31
CA ALA A 28 0.47 -8.65 -1.01
C ALA A 28 1.60 -9.63 -0.73
N GLN A 29 1.33 -10.70 0.03
CA GLN A 29 2.29 -11.77 0.28
C GLN A 29 2.74 -12.49 -0.99
N ARG A 30 1.81 -12.76 -1.93
CA ARG A 30 2.15 -13.33 -3.24
C ARG A 30 3.05 -12.38 -4.02
N ASN A 31 2.66 -11.13 -4.14
CA ASN A 31 3.44 -10.12 -4.86
C ASN A 31 4.85 -9.93 -4.27
N ILE A 32 5.02 -9.95 -2.95
CA ILE A 32 6.35 -9.88 -2.33
C ILE A 32 7.21 -11.10 -2.73
N ARG A 33 6.64 -12.31 -2.74
CA ARG A 33 7.35 -13.51 -3.18
C ARG A 33 7.69 -13.46 -4.67
N ASP A 34 6.74 -13.04 -5.49
CA ASP A 34 6.92 -12.96 -6.95
C ASP A 34 8.03 -11.95 -7.29
N ALA A 35 8.10 -10.81 -6.60
CA ALA A 35 9.16 -9.80 -6.79
C ALA A 35 10.58 -10.27 -6.42
N GLN A 36 10.70 -11.44 -5.78
CA GLN A 36 11.98 -12.06 -5.40
C GLN A 36 12.39 -13.20 -6.36
N LEU A 37 11.57 -13.52 -7.36
CA LEU A 37 11.90 -14.56 -8.33
C LEU A 37 13.13 -14.18 -9.16
N GLU A 38 14.00 -15.16 -9.38
CA GLU A 38 15.18 -15.01 -10.23
C GLU A 38 14.78 -14.75 -11.69
N GLY A 39 15.56 -13.92 -12.38
CA GLY A 39 15.35 -13.61 -13.80
C GLY A 39 14.27 -12.56 -14.09
N LEU A 40 13.58 -12.03 -13.08
CA LEU A 40 12.71 -10.88 -13.27
C LEU A 40 13.50 -9.60 -13.43
N SER A 41 13.04 -8.73 -14.35
CA SER A 41 13.60 -7.39 -14.51
C SER A 41 13.32 -6.53 -13.28
N ASN A 42 14.15 -5.51 -13.06
CA ASN A 42 13.96 -4.60 -11.93
C ASN A 42 12.62 -3.87 -11.98
N GLU A 43 12.13 -3.53 -13.18
CA GLU A 43 10.83 -2.89 -13.40
C GLU A 43 9.70 -3.80 -12.89
N THR A 44 9.75 -5.08 -13.24
CA THR A 44 8.73 -6.06 -12.83
C THR A 44 8.79 -6.31 -11.33
N ARG A 45 10.01 -6.43 -10.77
CA ARG A 45 10.22 -6.61 -9.33
C ARG A 45 9.69 -5.40 -8.55
N PHE A 46 9.97 -4.20 -9.05
CA PHE A 46 9.53 -2.95 -8.43
C PHE A 46 8.01 -2.76 -8.51
N ASP A 47 7.37 -2.96 -9.67
CA ASP A 47 5.91 -2.84 -9.80
C ASP A 47 5.20 -3.87 -8.91
N THR A 48 5.71 -5.10 -8.86
CA THR A 48 5.13 -6.16 -8.02
C THR A 48 5.31 -5.85 -6.53
N GLY A 49 6.49 -5.39 -6.10
CA GLY A 49 6.73 -4.92 -4.73
C GLY A 49 5.83 -3.75 -4.34
N TYR A 50 5.69 -2.76 -5.23
CA TYR A 50 4.85 -1.59 -5.00
C TYR A 50 3.35 -1.96 -4.95
N LYS A 51 2.92 -2.92 -5.77
CA LYS A 51 1.56 -3.46 -5.74
C LYS A 51 1.23 -4.09 -4.38
N ALA A 52 2.20 -4.74 -3.73
CA ALA A 52 2.02 -5.24 -2.37
C ALA A 52 1.80 -4.09 -1.38
N ILE A 53 2.58 -3.01 -1.45
CA ILE A 53 2.38 -1.81 -0.62
C ILE A 53 0.96 -1.26 -0.77
N MET A 54 0.49 -1.13 -2.01
CA MET A 54 -0.85 -0.65 -2.32
C MET A 54 -1.96 -1.54 -1.76
N GLN A 55 -1.80 -2.86 -1.85
CA GLN A 55 -2.75 -3.82 -1.31
C GLN A 55 -2.82 -3.76 0.22
N LEU A 56 -1.68 -3.60 0.89
CA LEU A 56 -1.62 -3.46 2.35
C LEU A 56 -2.24 -2.15 2.83
N ALA A 57 -1.95 -1.04 2.15
CA ALA A 57 -2.61 0.24 2.44
C ALA A 57 -4.13 0.16 2.26
N ASN A 58 -4.59 -0.54 1.21
CA ASN A 58 -6.02 -0.75 0.98
C ASN A 58 -6.66 -1.64 2.05
N ALA A 59 -5.97 -2.71 2.46
CA ALA A 59 -6.44 -3.57 3.54
C ALA A 59 -6.61 -2.79 4.85
N ALA A 60 -5.63 -1.97 5.22
CA ALA A 60 -5.68 -1.14 6.40
C ALA A 60 -6.80 -0.08 6.36
N LEU A 61 -6.99 0.56 5.20
CA LEU A 61 -8.03 1.56 5.01
C LEU A 61 -9.44 0.94 5.10
N GLN A 62 -9.64 -0.22 4.47
CA GLN A 62 -10.92 -0.95 4.53
C GLN A 62 -11.23 -1.48 5.92
N ALA A 63 -10.23 -2.01 6.63
CA ALA A 63 -10.37 -2.39 8.03
C ALA A 63 -10.78 -1.21 8.92
N SER A 64 -10.37 0.01 8.56
CA SER A 64 -10.75 1.25 9.25
C SER A 64 -12.14 1.78 8.83
N GLY A 65 -12.91 1.05 7.99
CA GLY A 65 -14.25 1.44 7.55
C GLY A 65 -14.29 2.42 6.39
N PHE A 66 -13.21 2.52 5.60
CA PHE A 66 -13.12 3.45 4.48
C PHE A 66 -12.59 2.78 3.21
N ARG A 67 -12.93 3.34 2.04
CA ARG A 67 -12.21 3.06 0.78
C ARG A 67 -12.01 4.34 -0.01
N THR A 68 -11.02 4.35 -0.90
CA THR A 68 -10.80 5.48 -1.81
C THR A 68 -11.83 5.52 -2.93
N LEU A 69 -12.24 6.72 -3.32
CA LEU A 69 -13.01 6.95 -4.54
C LEU A 69 -12.09 6.80 -5.76
N THR A 70 -12.15 5.66 -6.45
CA THR A 70 -11.32 5.39 -7.65
C THR A 70 -11.69 6.28 -8.85
N SER A 71 -12.87 6.90 -8.83
CA SER A 71 -13.29 7.93 -9.77
C SER A 71 -12.57 9.27 -9.61
N LYS A 72 -11.74 9.42 -8.57
CA LYS A 72 -10.94 10.61 -8.30
C LYS A 72 -9.44 10.34 -8.55
N PRO A 73 -8.71 11.30 -9.15
CA PRO A 73 -7.26 11.18 -9.29
C PRO A 73 -6.60 11.15 -7.89
N GLY A 74 -5.42 10.52 -7.80
CA GLY A 74 -4.63 10.50 -6.56
C GLY A 74 -5.10 9.50 -5.51
N HIS A 75 -5.91 8.50 -5.86
CA HIS A 75 -6.31 7.44 -4.92
C HIS A 75 -5.10 6.64 -4.39
N HIS A 76 -4.05 6.43 -5.18
CA HIS A 76 -2.80 5.84 -4.68
C HIS A 76 -2.14 6.69 -3.60
N GLN A 77 -2.01 8.00 -3.85
CA GLN A 77 -1.46 8.93 -2.87
C GLN A 77 -2.31 8.94 -1.59
N THR A 78 -3.63 8.90 -1.72
CA THR A 78 -4.57 8.89 -0.59
C THR A 78 -4.40 7.62 0.25
N LEU A 79 -4.25 6.45 -0.40
CA LEU A 79 -3.96 5.19 0.28
C LEU A 79 -2.67 5.27 1.09
N ILE A 80 -1.57 5.73 0.49
CA ILE A 80 -0.28 5.88 1.19
C ILE A 80 -0.39 6.85 2.37
N GLN A 81 -0.99 8.02 2.17
CA GLN A 81 -1.15 9.01 3.24
C GLN A 81 -2.02 8.50 4.39
N SER A 82 -3.01 7.64 4.09
CA SER A 82 -3.88 7.07 5.11
C SER A 82 -3.14 6.19 6.13
N LEU A 83 -1.98 5.61 5.77
CA LEU A 83 -1.22 4.71 6.62
C LEU A 83 -0.80 5.33 7.97
N VAL A 84 -0.60 6.65 8.01
CA VAL A 84 -0.29 7.40 9.25
C VAL A 84 -1.47 7.39 10.23
N LYS A 85 -2.70 7.24 9.71
CA LYS A 85 -3.94 7.24 10.50
C LYS A 85 -4.58 5.87 10.65
N THR A 86 -4.14 4.87 9.90
CA THR A 86 -4.60 3.49 10.02
C THR A 86 -3.62 2.67 10.86
N ILE A 87 -2.59 2.10 10.24
CA ILE A 87 -1.58 1.29 10.92
C ILE A 87 -0.58 2.11 11.76
N GLY A 88 -0.60 3.44 11.64
CA GLY A 88 0.17 4.34 12.49
C GLY A 88 1.66 4.40 12.16
N ILE A 89 2.05 4.31 10.88
CA ILE A 89 3.46 4.52 10.51
C ILE A 89 3.89 5.98 10.73
N GLU A 90 5.18 6.16 10.96
CA GLU A 90 5.80 7.48 11.02
C GLU A 90 5.66 8.24 9.69
N THR A 91 5.58 9.56 9.78
CA THR A 91 5.41 10.43 8.60
C THR A 91 6.57 10.31 7.63
N ASP A 92 7.80 10.18 8.12
CA ASP A 92 8.99 10.00 7.28
C ASP A 92 8.92 8.73 6.44
N ARG A 93 8.41 7.64 7.03
CA ARG A 93 8.18 6.40 6.31
C ARG A 93 7.09 6.56 5.25
N MET A 94 6.00 7.27 5.55
CA MET A 94 4.98 7.60 4.56
C MET A 94 5.55 8.40 3.38
N ILE A 95 6.47 9.34 3.64
CA ILE A 95 7.15 10.11 2.58
C ILE A 95 7.96 9.20 1.66
N VAL A 96 8.68 8.22 2.22
CA VAL A 96 9.41 7.21 1.42
C VAL A 96 8.43 6.42 0.52
N LEU A 97 7.30 5.97 1.06
CA LEU A 97 6.29 5.26 0.26
C LEU A 97 5.69 6.14 -0.85
N ASP A 98 5.49 7.44 -0.62
CA ASP A 98 5.02 8.37 -1.66
C ASP A 98 6.09 8.63 -2.73
N ALA A 99 7.38 8.60 -2.36
CA ALA A 99 8.48 8.66 -3.33
C ALA A 99 8.50 7.42 -4.24
N LEU A 100 8.33 6.22 -3.67
CA LEU A 100 8.21 4.97 -4.43
C LEU A 100 7.00 5.01 -5.39
N ARG A 101 5.85 5.55 -4.95
CA ARG A 101 4.70 5.78 -5.83
C ARG A 101 5.04 6.67 -7.02
N LYS A 102 5.73 7.78 -6.78
CA LYS A 102 6.12 8.71 -7.85
C LYS A 102 7.08 8.03 -8.82
N GLN A 103 8.06 7.30 -8.32
CA GLN A 103 8.99 6.53 -9.15
C GLN A 103 8.26 5.49 -10.00
N ARG A 104 7.34 4.71 -9.41
CA ARG A 104 6.50 3.75 -10.15
C ARG A 104 5.75 4.42 -11.29
N ASN A 105 5.14 5.57 -11.02
CA ASN A 105 4.44 6.34 -12.05
C ASN A 105 5.40 6.83 -13.15
N VAL A 106 6.61 7.28 -12.82
CA VAL A 106 7.57 7.72 -13.83
C VAL A 106 8.03 6.57 -14.71
N THR A 107 8.47 5.46 -14.11
CA THR A 107 8.97 4.27 -14.82
C THR A 107 7.94 3.73 -15.82
N ASP A 108 6.67 3.64 -15.43
CA ASP A 108 5.59 3.12 -16.29
C ASP A 108 5.39 3.91 -17.59
N TYR A 109 5.66 5.22 -17.58
CA TYR A 109 5.38 6.11 -18.72
C TYR A 109 6.63 6.61 -19.45
N SER A 110 7.79 6.60 -18.80
CA SER A 110 9.07 7.03 -19.38
C SER A 110 9.83 5.89 -20.05
N GLY A 111 9.68 4.65 -19.56
CA GLY A 111 10.57 3.55 -19.91
C GLY A 111 11.95 3.65 -19.24
N ASP A 112 12.12 4.55 -18.27
CA ASP A 112 13.35 4.66 -17.48
C ASP A 112 13.61 3.36 -16.70
N LEU A 113 14.88 2.93 -16.68
CA LEU A 113 15.28 1.73 -15.95
C LEU A 113 15.12 1.91 -14.44
N VAL A 114 14.76 0.85 -13.74
CA VAL A 114 14.73 0.84 -12.28
C VAL A 114 16.07 0.32 -11.73
N GLU A 115 16.72 1.15 -10.92
CA GLU A 115 17.97 0.78 -10.24
C GLU A 115 17.75 -0.26 -9.14
N ASP A 116 18.76 -1.11 -8.91
CA ASP A 116 18.73 -2.14 -7.86
C ASP A 116 18.40 -1.57 -6.47
N ALA A 117 18.90 -0.38 -6.17
CA ALA A 117 18.64 0.31 -4.90
C ALA A 117 17.14 0.61 -4.70
N ALA A 118 16.45 1.01 -5.76
CA ALA A 118 15.01 1.28 -5.70
C ALA A 118 14.18 0.01 -5.56
N VAL A 119 14.58 -1.08 -6.24
CA VAL A 119 13.96 -2.40 -6.06
C VAL A 119 14.13 -2.88 -4.62
N LYS A 120 15.34 -2.75 -4.07
CA LYS A 120 15.66 -3.12 -2.70
C LYS A 120 14.81 -2.33 -1.69
N GLU A 121 14.80 -1.01 -1.79
CA GLU A 121 14.00 -0.14 -0.91
C GLU A 121 12.50 -0.49 -1.00
N CYS A 122 11.97 -0.68 -2.21
CA CYS A 122 10.57 -1.05 -2.42
C CYS A 122 10.22 -2.38 -1.73
N LEU A 123 11.08 -3.39 -1.88
CA LEU A 123 10.86 -4.70 -1.27
C LEU A 123 11.00 -4.69 0.25
N GLU A 124 11.97 -3.94 0.80
CA GLU A 124 12.13 -3.77 2.25
C GLU A 124 10.90 -3.08 2.84
N GLN A 125 10.46 -1.98 2.22
CA GLN A 125 9.24 -1.27 2.64
C GLN A 125 7.99 -2.15 2.57
N ALA A 126 7.83 -2.96 1.52
CA ALA A 126 6.70 -3.87 1.36
C ALA A 126 6.67 -4.96 2.44
N GLN A 127 7.83 -5.56 2.74
CA GLN A 127 7.96 -6.61 3.76
C GLN A 127 7.69 -6.07 5.16
N ASP A 128 8.30 -4.94 5.51
CA ASP A 128 8.07 -4.31 6.81
C ASP A 128 6.61 -3.86 6.96
N LEU A 129 6.00 -3.33 5.89
CA LEU A 129 4.61 -2.90 5.90
C LEU A 129 3.67 -4.09 6.08
N LEU A 130 3.99 -5.25 5.49
CA LEU A 130 3.23 -6.48 5.66
C LEU A 130 3.20 -6.91 7.13
N VAL A 131 4.37 -6.92 7.79
CA VAL A 131 4.49 -7.28 9.21
C VAL A 131 3.65 -6.34 10.08
N LEU A 132 3.79 -5.03 9.89
CA LEU A 132 3.02 -4.03 10.63
C LEU A 132 1.52 -4.17 10.40
N THR A 133 1.10 -4.36 9.14
CA THR A 133 -0.32 -4.48 8.79
C THR A 133 -0.94 -5.73 9.42
N ILE A 134 -0.26 -6.87 9.39
CA ILE A 134 -0.74 -8.11 10.04
C ILE A 134 -0.85 -7.94 11.55
N ALA A 135 0.17 -7.35 12.18
CA ALA A 135 0.15 -7.10 13.62
C ALA A 135 -1.00 -6.16 14.02
N TRP A 136 -1.17 -5.07 13.28
CA TRP A 136 -2.23 -4.10 13.50
C TRP A 136 -3.63 -4.70 13.32
N LEU A 137 -3.87 -5.44 12.23
CA LEU A 137 -5.15 -6.09 11.96
C LEU A 137 -5.58 -7.03 13.10
N LYS A 138 -4.66 -7.80 13.67
CA LYS A 138 -4.95 -8.68 14.82
C LYS A 138 -5.48 -7.91 16.03
N THR A 139 -4.93 -6.73 16.30
CA THR A 139 -5.38 -5.88 17.41
C THR A 139 -6.65 -5.09 17.10
N HIS A 140 -6.87 -4.75 15.83
CA HIS A 140 -8.02 -3.97 15.39
C HIS A 140 -9.30 -4.81 15.34
N SER A 141 -9.20 -6.05 14.86
CA SER A 141 -10.33 -7.00 14.80
C SER A 141 -10.79 -7.48 16.18
N SER A 142 -9.97 -7.33 17.23
CA SER A 142 -10.34 -7.68 18.61
C SER A 142 -11.11 -6.56 19.36
N GLY A 143 -11.31 -5.39 18.74
CA GLY A 143 -11.94 -4.23 19.37
C GLY A 143 -13.14 -3.65 18.61
N SER A 144 -13.69 -4.38 17.63
CA SER A 144 -14.88 -3.99 16.84
C SER A 144 -16.07 -4.87 17.16
#